data_AF-W7UJD8-F1
#
_entry.id   AF-W7UJD8-F1
#
_cell.length_a   1.000
_cell.length_b   1.000
_cell.length_c   1.000
_cell.angle_alpha   90.00
_cell.angle_beta   90.00
_cell.angle_gamma   90.00
#
_symmetry.space_group_name_H-M   'P 1'
#
loop_
_entity.id
_entity.type
_entity.pdbx_description
1 polymer ?
#
loop_
_entity_poly.entity_id
_entity_poly.type
_entity_poly.pdbx_seq_one_letter_code
_entity_poly.pdbx_strand_id
1 'polypeptide(L)'
;MAFIYEVVPEKDHDFFISMGLKNCWGNDTLTLSEGSTKWCADRERNAYIVNIGGGHDDMPYFHDLWWNGTVIRLETLCGGSGNYETGVDIIWFIQKIPVPKELWRYRDEIRDIINEAFSINSGWCNKKHLRSVKVVFECEPTIEE
;
A
#
# COMPACT_ATOMS: atom_id res chain seq x y z
N MET A 1 11.89 12.66 5.28
CA MET A 1 12.27 11.80 4.15
C MET A 1 11.00 11.35 3.44
N ALA A 2 11.07 11.08 2.14
CA ALA A 2 9.95 10.53 1.37
C ALA A 2 9.84 9.01 1.56
N PHE A 3 8.71 8.43 1.17
CA PHE A 3 8.50 6.98 1.14
C PHE A 3 9.60 6.24 0.36
N ILE A 4 9.89 5.01 0.78
CA ILE A 4 10.77 4.07 0.06
C ILE A 4 9.98 2.80 -0.23
N TYR A 5 9.93 2.40 -1.51
CA TYR A 5 9.37 1.12 -1.92
C TYR A 5 10.48 0.05 -1.95
N GLU A 6 10.44 -0.89 -1.02
CA GLU A 6 11.49 -1.90 -0.84
C GLU A 6 10.91 -3.23 -0.34
N VAL A 7 11.72 -4.29 -0.46
CA VAL A 7 11.47 -5.53 0.30
C VAL A 7 11.69 -5.20 1.77
N VAL A 8 10.81 -5.69 2.64
CA VAL A 8 10.93 -5.47 4.09
C VAL A 8 12.34 -5.91 4.53
N PRO A 9 13.19 -4.99 5.04
CA PRO A 9 14.55 -5.35 5.43
C PRO A 9 14.56 -6.29 6.64
N GLU A 10 15.55 -7.19 6.72
CA GLU A 10 15.70 -8.15 7.84
C GLU A 10 15.64 -7.49 9.23
N LYS A 11 16.29 -6.32 9.37
CA LYS A 11 16.28 -5.53 10.61
C LYS A 11 14.89 -5.06 11.06
N ASP A 12 13.92 -5.03 10.14
CA ASP A 12 12.57 -4.54 10.38
C ASP A 12 11.54 -5.70 10.45
N HIS A 13 11.97 -6.96 10.40
CA HIS A 13 11.07 -8.14 10.45
C HIS A 13 10.23 -8.16 11.74
N ASP A 14 10.86 -8.00 12.91
CA ASP A 14 10.15 -7.97 14.19
C ASP A 14 9.14 -6.82 14.26
N PHE A 15 9.50 -5.67 13.70
CA PHE A 15 8.61 -4.52 13.63
C PHE A 15 7.41 -4.81 12.72
N PHE A 16 7.63 -5.38 11.54
CA PHE A 16 6.54 -5.81 10.65
C PHE A 16 5.59 -6.79 11.34
N ILE A 17 6.13 -7.78 12.06
CA ILE A 17 5.32 -8.74 12.82
C ILE A 17 4.53 -8.03 13.92
N SER A 18 5.14 -7.05 14.60
CA SER A 18 4.50 -6.28 15.67
C SER A 18 3.35 -5.39 15.19
N MET A 19 3.29 -5.05 13.90
CA MET A 19 2.17 -4.31 13.32
C MET A 19 0.85 -5.09 13.40
N GLY A 20 0.91 -6.42 13.51
CA GLY A 20 -0.28 -7.27 13.67
C GLY A 20 -1.22 -7.25 12.46
N LEU A 21 -0.72 -6.93 11.26
CA LEU A 21 -1.50 -6.85 10.04
C LEU A 21 -2.26 -8.16 9.78
N LYS A 22 -3.49 -8.06 9.27
CA LYS A 22 -4.29 -9.22 8.88
C LYS A 22 -4.20 -9.45 7.39
N ASN A 23 -4.33 -10.69 6.94
CA ASN A 23 -4.48 -10.99 5.52
C ASN A 23 -5.74 -10.31 4.94
N CYS A 24 -5.90 -10.38 3.62
CA CYS A 24 -7.03 -9.75 2.93
C CYS A 24 -8.41 -10.28 3.37
N TRP A 25 -8.50 -11.46 3.98
CA TRP A 25 -9.75 -12.03 4.51
C TRP A 25 -10.03 -11.62 5.97
N GLY A 26 -9.07 -10.99 6.64
CA GLY A 26 -9.20 -10.53 8.02
C GLY A 26 -9.16 -11.63 9.08
N ASN A 27 -9.00 -12.89 8.70
CA ASN A 27 -9.08 -14.05 9.60
C ASN A 27 -7.72 -14.40 10.23
N ASP A 28 -6.62 -14.29 9.47
CA ASP A 28 -5.29 -14.66 9.92
C ASP A 28 -4.33 -13.47 9.89
N THR A 29 -3.26 -13.56 10.69
CA THR A 29 -2.15 -12.61 10.63
C THR A 29 -1.42 -12.75 9.30
N LEU A 30 -1.13 -11.61 8.66
CA LEU A 30 -0.35 -11.55 7.44
C LEU A 30 1.04 -12.13 7.70
N THR A 31 1.40 -13.17 6.96
CA THR A 31 2.72 -13.80 7.07
C THR A 31 3.74 -12.99 6.29
N LEU A 32 4.84 -12.63 6.96
CA LEU A 32 6.01 -12.08 6.29
C LEU A 32 6.66 -13.19 5.45
N SER A 33 6.75 -12.98 4.14
CA SER A 33 7.51 -13.86 3.25
C SER A 33 8.89 -13.22 3.01
N GLU A 34 9.89 -13.74 3.72
CA GLU A 34 11.26 -13.24 3.66
C GLU A 34 11.76 -13.16 2.21
N GLY A 35 12.31 -12.00 1.85
CA GLY A 35 12.81 -11.74 0.49
C GLY A 35 11.72 -11.43 -0.56
N SER A 36 10.43 -11.48 -0.23
CA SER A 36 9.35 -11.20 -1.19
C SER A 36 8.34 -10.15 -0.74
N THR A 37 8.03 -10.07 0.56
CA THR A 37 7.12 -9.04 1.09
C THR A 37 7.74 -7.67 0.91
N LYS A 38 6.98 -6.76 0.30
CA LYS A 38 7.37 -5.38 0.06
C LYS A 38 6.43 -4.43 0.77
N TRP A 39 6.93 -3.24 1.05
CA TRP A 39 6.16 -2.14 1.59
C TRP A 39 6.58 -0.80 0.98
N CYS A 40 5.72 0.20 1.11
CA CYS A 40 6.14 1.59 1.04
C CYS A 40 6.34 2.08 2.47
N ALA A 41 7.57 2.38 2.86
CA ALA A 41 7.92 2.78 4.22
C ALA A 41 8.33 4.26 4.29
N ASP A 42 7.68 5.01 5.16
CA ASP A 42 8.14 6.30 5.66
C ASP A 42 8.37 6.17 7.17
N ARG A 43 9.64 5.99 7.53
CA ARG A 43 10.06 5.76 8.92
C ARG A 43 10.03 7.03 9.77
N GLU A 44 10.06 8.21 9.16
CA GLU A 44 9.97 9.48 9.89
C GLU A 44 8.52 9.79 10.29
N ARG A 45 7.58 9.56 9.37
CA ARG A 45 6.13 9.70 9.63
C ARG A 45 5.50 8.47 10.27
N ASN A 46 6.30 7.41 10.49
CA ASN A 46 5.86 6.14 11.05
C ASN A 46 4.66 5.55 10.29
N ALA A 47 4.75 5.58 8.95
CA ALA A 47 3.72 5.20 8.00
C ALA A 47 4.23 4.11 7.07
N TYR A 48 3.47 3.02 6.93
CA TYR A 48 3.85 1.85 6.14
C TYR A 48 2.64 1.35 5.37
N ILE A 49 2.76 1.21 4.05
CA ILE A 49 1.72 0.59 3.22
C ILE A 49 2.19 -0.78 2.75
N VAL A 50 1.39 -1.80 3.02
CA VAL A 50 1.68 -3.21 2.70
C VAL A 50 0.56 -3.78 1.85
N ASN A 51 0.89 -4.50 0.77
CA ASN A 51 -0.09 -5.31 0.05
C ASN A 51 -0.38 -6.57 0.87
N ILE A 52 -1.65 -6.80 1.19
CA ILE A 52 -2.07 -7.91 2.05
C ILE A 52 -2.81 -9.01 1.29
N GLY A 53 -2.76 -8.97 -0.05
CA GLY A 53 -3.38 -9.92 -0.95
C GLY A 53 -4.57 -9.36 -1.72
N GLY A 54 -5.38 -10.28 -2.25
CA GLY A 54 -6.46 -9.99 -3.19
C GLY A 54 -6.02 -9.99 -4.65
N GLY A 55 -6.78 -9.31 -5.52
CA GLY A 55 -6.48 -9.28 -6.95
C GLY A 55 -6.81 -10.58 -7.72
N HIS A 56 -7.54 -11.51 -7.11
CA HIS A 56 -8.01 -12.75 -7.75
C HIS A 56 -9.52 -12.66 -8.06
N ASP A 57 -9.96 -13.25 -9.18
CA ASP A 57 -11.38 -13.32 -9.60
C ASP A 57 -12.15 -11.99 -9.46
N ASP A 58 -11.63 -10.94 -10.11
CA ASP A 58 -12.19 -9.56 -10.10
C ASP A 58 -12.21 -8.86 -8.73
N MET A 59 -11.69 -9.51 -7.67
CA MET A 59 -11.56 -8.88 -6.35
C MET A 59 -10.47 -7.80 -6.37
N PRO A 60 -10.66 -6.65 -5.71
CA PRO A 60 -9.61 -5.66 -5.58
C PRO A 60 -8.39 -6.21 -4.84
N TYR A 61 -7.26 -5.52 -5.01
CA TYR A 61 -6.13 -5.66 -4.11
C TYR A 61 -6.44 -4.92 -2.81
N PHE A 62 -6.09 -5.54 -1.70
CA PHE A 62 -6.16 -4.90 -0.40
C PHE A 62 -4.77 -4.44 0.02
N HIS A 63 -4.71 -3.23 0.54
CA HIS A 63 -3.50 -2.68 1.15
C HIS A 63 -3.82 -2.16 2.54
N ASP A 64 -2.98 -2.47 3.51
CA ASP A 64 -3.07 -1.87 4.83
C ASP A 64 -2.07 -0.73 4.92
N LEU A 65 -2.56 0.49 5.20
CA LEU A 65 -1.76 1.58 5.72
C LEU A 65 -1.70 1.45 7.23
N TRP A 66 -0.54 1.07 7.75
CA TRP A 66 -0.25 1.17 9.17
C TRP A 66 0.36 2.55 9.44
N TRP A 67 -0.30 3.36 10.26
CA TRP A 67 0.15 4.71 10.60
C TRP A 67 0.00 4.96 12.09
N ASN A 68 1.11 5.22 12.77
CA ASN A 68 1.15 5.49 14.22
C ASN A 68 0.42 4.45 15.09
N GLY A 69 0.49 3.17 14.71
CA GLY A 69 -0.17 2.08 15.44
C GLY A 69 -1.60 1.79 15.02
N THR A 70 -2.18 2.56 14.09
CA THR A 70 -3.53 2.33 13.57
C THR A 70 -3.46 1.79 12.15
N VAL A 71 -4.36 0.84 11.82
CA VAL A 71 -4.48 0.27 10.48
C VAL A 71 -5.65 0.92 9.75
N ILE A 72 -5.42 1.31 8.50
CA ILE A 72 -6.42 1.82 7.55
C ILE A 72 -6.38 0.89 6.33
N ARG A 73 -7.45 0.12 6.11
CA ARG A 73 -7.50 -0.87 5.02
C ARG A 73 -8.07 -0.26 3.75
N LEU A 74 -7.28 -0.28 2.69
CA LEU A 74 -7.60 0.28 1.38
C LEU A 74 -8.04 -0.81 0.41
N GLU A 75 -8.99 -0.47 -0.46
CA GLU A 75 -9.28 -1.25 -1.68
C GLU A 75 -8.68 -0.55 -2.89
N THR A 76 -7.97 -1.31 -3.73
CA THR A 76 -7.21 -0.77 -4.86
C THR A 76 -7.26 -1.67 -6.08
N LEU A 77 -7.08 -1.10 -7.27
CA LEU A 77 -6.78 -1.83 -8.50
C LEU A 77 -5.43 -1.41 -9.07
N CYS A 78 -4.76 -2.34 -9.74
CA CYS A 78 -3.52 -2.07 -10.47
C CYS A 78 -3.76 -2.32 -11.96
N GLY A 79 -3.61 -1.26 -12.75
CA GLY A 79 -3.47 -1.35 -14.21
C GLY A 79 -2.03 -1.15 -14.62
N GLY A 80 -1.71 -1.51 -15.86
CA GLY A 80 -0.43 -1.16 -16.47
C GLY A 80 -0.47 -1.25 -17.98
N SER A 81 0.45 -0.54 -18.63
CA SER A 81 0.63 -0.59 -20.09
C SER A 81 2.11 -0.51 -20.46
N GLY A 82 2.45 -0.91 -21.68
CA GLY A 82 3.84 -0.94 -22.17
C GLY A 82 4.44 -2.35 -22.14
N ASN A 83 5.78 -2.41 -22.19
CA ASN A 83 6.53 -3.68 -22.24
C ASN A 83 7.94 -3.51 -21.67
N TYR A 84 8.68 -4.61 -21.51
CA TYR A 84 10.02 -4.60 -20.91
C TYR A 84 11.11 -3.96 -21.79
N GLU A 85 10.83 -3.63 -23.04
CA GLU A 85 11.79 -2.97 -23.94
C GLU A 85 11.64 -1.44 -23.89
N THR A 86 10.41 -0.95 -23.84
CA THR A 86 10.06 0.48 -23.89
C THR A 86 9.69 1.07 -22.53
N GLY A 87 9.64 0.22 -21.50
CA GLY A 87 9.21 0.56 -20.16
C GLY A 87 7.72 0.27 -19.93
N VAL A 88 7.39 0.04 -18.67
CA VAL A 88 6.05 -0.23 -18.18
C VAL A 88 5.57 0.97 -17.37
N ASP A 89 4.37 1.45 -17.68
CA ASP A 89 3.64 2.39 -16.84
C ASP A 89 2.70 1.62 -15.92
N ILE A 90 2.71 1.98 -14.64
CA ILE A 90 1.79 1.43 -13.64
C ILE A 90 0.76 2.50 -13.27
N ILE A 91 -0.50 2.09 -13.15
CA ILE A 91 -1.58 2.94 -12.66
C ILE A 91 -2.24 2.27 -11.47
N TRP A 92 -2.25 2.96 -10.34
CA TRP A 92 -3.00 2.56 -9.15
C TRP A 92 -4.32 3.32 -9.10
N PHE A 93 -5.42 2.58 -8.94
CA PHE A 93 -6.74 3.14 -8.68
C PHE A 93 -7.08 2.89 -7.20
N ILE A 94 -7.29 3.96 -6.44
CA ILE A 94 -7.70 3.89 -5.04
C ILE A 94 -9.22 3.95 -4.98
N GLN A 95 -9.85 2.85 -4.56
CA GLN A 95 -11.30 2.65 -4.67
C GLN A 95 -12.04 2.86 -3.36
N LYS A 96 -11.41 2.55 -2.22
CA LYS A 96 -11.97 2.83 -0.89
C LYS A 96 -10.89 3.20 0.12
N ILE A 97 -11.22 4.16 0.99
CA ILE A 97 -10.38 4.62 2.10
C ILE A 97 -11.27 4.78 3.34
N PRO A 98 -11.67 3.67 4.01
CA PRO A 98 -12.33 3.71 5.31
C PRO A 98 -11.33 4.18 6.36
N VAL A 99 -11.56 5.37 6.91
CA VAL A 99 -10.71 5.99 7.92
C VAL A 99 -11.37 5.83 9.29
N PRO A 100 -10.68 5.24 10.28
CA PRO A 100 -11.18 5.17 11.64
C PRO A 100 -11.61 6.54 12.17
N LYS A 101 -12.73 6.59 12.88
CA LYS A 101 -13.33 7.84 13.36
C LYS A 101 -12.36 8.74 14.13
N GLU A 102 -11.47 8.15 14.92
CA GLU A 102 -10.42 8.82 15.69
C GLU A 102 -9.37 9.52 14.80
N LEU A 103 -9.17 9.03 13.58
CA LEU A 103 -8.25 9.58 12.58
C LEU A 103 -8.93 10.48 11.55
N TRP A 104 -10.26 10.60 11.56
CA TRP A 104 -11.02 11.35 10.55
C TRP A 104 -10.55 12.80 10.36
N ARG A 105 -10.10 13.45 11.45
CA ARG A 105 -9.56 14.81 11.38
C ARG A 105 -8.31 14.93 10.50
N TYR A 106 -7.62 13.81 10.25
CA TYR A 106 -6.42 13.70 9.41
C TYR A 106 -6.71 13.12 8.02
N ARG A 107 -7.98 12.99 7.60
CA ARG A 107 -8.35 12.36 6.32
C ARG A 107 -7.61 12.90 5.09
N ASP A 108 -7.34 14.21 5.07
CA ASP A 108 -6.63 14.86 3.96
C ASP A 108 -5.14 14.46 3.98
N GLU A 109 -4.52 14.41 5.16
CA GLU A 109 -3.14 13.93 5.36
C GLU A 109 -3.00 12.44 5.04
N ILE A 110 -3.99 11.62 5.42
CA ILE A 110 -4.06 10.19 5.07
C ILE A 110 -4.09 10.03 3.55
N ARG A 111 -4.91 10.84 2.86
CA ARG A 111 -4.99 10.82 1.40
C ARG A 111 -3.65 11.20 0.76
N ASP A 112 -2.96 12.20 1.29
CA ASP A 112 -1.62 12.61 0.81
C ASP A 112 -0.59 11.51 1.04
N ILE A 113 -0.58 10.89 2.23
CA ILE A 113 0.26 9.72 2.55
C ILE A 113 0.04 8.59 1.54
N ILE A 114 -1.22 8.24 1.25
CA ILE A 114 -1.58 7.22 0.26
C ILE A 114 -1.05 7.62 -1.12
N ASN A 115 -1.26 8.86 -1.54
CA ASN A 115 -0.80 9.34 -2.84
C ASN A 115 0.73 9.24 -2.98
N GLU A 116 1.48 9.70 -1.98
CA GLU A 116 2.94 9.64 -1.98
C GLU A 116 3.46 8.19 -2.02
N ALA A 117 2.89 7.33 -1.18
CA ALA A 117 3.29 5.93 -1.10
C ALA A 117 3.00 5.17 -2.40
N PHE A 118 1.81 5.34 -3.00
CA PHE A 118 1.46 4.67 -4.24
C PHE A 118 2.17 5.25 -5.47
N SER A 119 2.58 6.51 -5.44
CA SER A 119 3.34 7.15 -6.53
C SER A 119 4.75 6.58 -6.73
N ILE A 120 5.25 5.78 -5.79
CA ILE A 120 6.53 5.06 -5.92
C ILE A 120 6.36 3.53 -5.94
N ASN A 121 5.15 3.04 -5.71
CA ASN A 121 4.86 1.61 -5.63
C ASN A 121 4.85 1.02 -7.04
N SER A 122 5.88 0.25 -7.38
CA SER A 122 5.99 -0.38 -8.69
C SER A 122 5.18 -1.68 -8.83
N GLY A 123 4.54 -2.13 -7.76
CA GLY A 123 3.74 -3.35 -7.72
C GLY A 123 4.51 -4.57 -8.22
N TRP A 124 3.94 -5.20 -9.25
CA TRP A 124 4.53 -6.36 -9.92
C TRP A 124 5.69 -6.01 -10.87
N CYS A 125 5.82 -4.73 -11.28
CA CYS A 125 6.87 -4.33 -12.21
C CYS A 125 8.22 -4.18 -11.50
N ASN A 126 9.26 -4.76 -12.09
CA ASN A 126 10.63 -4.52 -11.65
C ASN A 126 11.01 -3.05 -11.92
N LYS A 127 11.65 -2.38 -10.96
CA LYS A 127 12.09 -0.97 -11.09
C LYS A 127 12.93 -0.71 -12.33
N LYS A 128 13.72 -1.67 -12.80
CA LYS A 128 14.56 -1.51 -14.01
C LYS A 128 13.76 -1.29 -15.29
N HIS A 129 12.50 -1.73 -15.29
CA HIS A 129 11.57 -1.62 -16.41
C HIS A 129 10.47 -0.59 -16.16
N LEU A 130 10.45 0.03 -14.99
CA LEU A 130 9.42 0.98 -14.62
C LEU A 130 9.70 2.33 -15.27
N ARG A 131 8.74 2.83 -16.04
CA ARG A 131 8.81 4.15 -16.67
C ARG A 131 8.11 5.21 -15.84
N SER A 132 6.88 4.94 -15.41
CA SER A 132 6.11 5.86 -14.59
C SER A 132 5.13 5.12 -13.68
N VAL A 133 4.72 5.80 -12.62
CA VAL A 133 3.63 5.37 -11.74
C VAL A 133 2.65 6.54 -11.65
N LYS A 134 1.37 6.24 -11.83
CA LYS A 134 0.27 7.20 -11.66
C LYS A 134 -0.68 6.70 -10.59
N VAL A 135 -1.20 7.62 -9.78
CA VAL A 135 -2.24 7.34 -8.80
C VAL A 135 -3.52 8.05 -9.23
N VAL A 136 -4.65 7.34 -9.17
CA VAL A 136 -5.99 7.84 -9.46
C VAL A 136 -6.87 7.53 -8.28
N PHE A 137 -7.43 8.56 -7.65
CA PHE A 137 -8.44 8.39 -6.60
C PHE A 137 -9.82 8.31 -7.25
N GLU A 138 -10.50 7.18 -7.10
CA GLU A 138 -11.89 6.97 -7.53
C GLU A 138 -12.89 7.17 -6.38
N CYS A 139 -12.38 7.46 -5.19
CA CYS A 139 -13.14 7.72 -3.99
C CYS A 139 -12.56 8.90 -3.20
N GLU A 140 -13.37 9.40 -2.28
CA GLU A 140 -12.91 10.23 -1.16
C GLU A 140 -12.86 9.37 0.12
N PRO A 141 -12.05 9.74 1.12
CA PRO A 141 -12.08 9.09 2.42
C PRO A 141 -13.48 9.05 3.03
N THR A 142 -13.82 7.96 3.71
CA THR A 142 -15.10 7.77 4.42
C THR A 142 -14.83 7.41 5.88
N ILE A 143 -15.75 7.75 6.78
CA ILE A 143 -15.64 7.34 8.19
C ILE A 143 -15.94 5.85 8.30
N GLU A 144 -15.07 5.11 8.98
CA GLU A 144 -15.32 3.76 9.47
C GLU A 144 -15.91 3.85 10.89
N GLU A 145 -17.04 3.19 11.12
CA GLU A 145 -17.81 3.24 12.37
C GLU A 145 -17.26 2.34 13.49
#